data_AF-Q849A9-F1
#
_entry.id   AF-Q849A9-F1
#
_cell.length_a   1.000
_cell.length_b   1.000
_cell.length_c   1.000
_cell.angle_alpha   90.00
_cell.angle_beta   90.00
_cell.angle_gamma   90.00
#
_symmetry.space_group_name_H-M   'P 1'
#
loop_
_entity.id
_entity.type
_entity.pdbx_description
1 polymer ?
#
loop_
_entity_poly.entity_id
_entity_poly.type
_entity_poly.pdbx_seq_one_letter_code
_entity_poly.pdbx_strand_id
1 'polypeptide(L)'
;QSIIDGGDGKRDISDVSANLDVNGAHAESAASAEPAEAQSSASDWEYDEFERTVIQEAEEQGFKRYEIKISLNENCMLKAVRVYMVFEKLNEVGEVAKTIPSAEVLETEDFGTDFQVCFLTHQSAEDIEQLINGVSEIEHVEVIQGAPLTSAEKPEESKQEDSPAAAVPAKQEKQKQPAKNDEQAKHSAGGSKTIRV
;
A
#
# COMPACT_ATOMS: atom_id res chain seq x y z
N GLN A 1 11.46 49.18 28.02
CA GLN A 1 12.47 48.18 28.42
C GLN A 1 11.94 47.48 29.65
N SER A 2 11.54 46.21 29.53
CA SER A 2 11.11 45.36 30.65
C SER A 2 11.62 43.94 30.36
N ILE A 3 12.31 43.35 31.33
CA ILE A 3 13.05 42.07 31.21
C ILE A 3 12.80 41.22 32.47
N ILE A 4 11.60 40.70 32.58
CA ILE A 4 11.11 39.78 33.64
C ILE A 4 9.83 39.17 33.06
N ASP A 5 9.61 37.86 32.99
CA ASP A 5 10.23 36.74 33.70
C ASP A 5 10.44 35.55 32.73
N GLY A 6 11.58 34.88 32.79
CA GLY A 6 11.94 33.78 31.89
C GLY A 6 12.56 32.62 32.66
N GLY A 7 11.79 31.55 32.84
CA GLY A 7 12.18 30.41 33.66
C GLY A 7 13.46 29.72 33.17
N ASP A 8 14.39 29.52 34.10
CA ASP A 8 15.67 28.84 33.88
C ASP A 8 15.45 27.34 33.64
N GLY A 9 15.26 26.98 32.36
CA GLY A 9 14.99 25.63 31.89
C GLY A 9 16.19 24.69 31.97
N LYS A 10 16.70 24.44 33.18
CA LYS A 10 17.70 23.40 33.48
C LYS A 10 17.14 21.99 33.22
N ARG A 11 17.07 21.61 31.94
CA ARG A 11 17.12 20.21 31.54
C ARG A 11 18.58 19.87 31.31
N ASP A 12 19.11 19.00 32.17
CA ASP A 12 20.44 18.46 32.04
C ASP A 12 20.52 17.60 30.77
N ILE A 13 21.52 17.82 29.92
CA ILE A 13 21.67 17.11 28.64
C ILE A 13 22.79 16.05 28.68
N SER A 14 23.30 15.74 29.87
CA SER A 14 24.45 14.82 30.05
C SER A 14 24.22 13.42 29.46
N ASP A 15 22.96 12.98 29.35
CA ASP A 15 22.60 11.67 28.78
C ASP A 15 22.76 11.57 27.25
N VAL A 16 22.75 12.70 26.52
CA VAL A 16 22.87 12.72 25.03
C VAL A 16 24.35 12.70 24.59
N SER A 17 25.15 11.83 25.22
CA SER A 17 26.55 11.61 24.86
C SER A 17 27.02 10.14 24.99
N ALA A 18 26.15 9.24 25.48
CA ALA A 18 26.55 7.88 25.85
C ALA A 18 26.56 6.83 24.71
N ASN A 19 26.11 7.18 23.49
CA ASN A 19 25.84 6.19 22.43
C ASN A 19 26.60 6.39 21.11
N LEU A 20 27.72 7.12 21.13
CA LEU A 20 28.69 7.17 20.02
C LEU A 20 30.06 6.62 20.44
N ASP A 21 30.11 5.34 20.80
CA ASP A 21 31.35 4.54 20.76
C ASP A 21 31.35 3.71 19.46
N VAL A 22 31.72 4.34 18.35
CA VAL A 22 32.10 3.60 17.13
C VAL A 22 33.54 3.13 17.32
N ASN A 23 33.71 1.83 17.53
CA ASN A 23 35.02 1.26 17.77
C ASN A 23 35.18 -0.12 17.13
N GLY A 24 36.28 -0.31 16.41
CA GLY A 24 36.90 -1.63 16.20
C GLY A 24 36.32 -2.50 15.09
N ALA A 25 37.03 -2.56 13.95
CA ALA A 25 36.83 -3.59 12.95
C ALA A 25 37.22 -4.99 13.45
N HIS A 26 36.48 -6.02 13.03
CA HIS A 26 37.03 -7.37 12.85
C HIS A 26 36.39 -8.03 11.62
N ALA A 27 37.20 -8.77 10.85
CA ALA A 27 36.79 -9.40 9.60
C ALA A 27 36.34 -10.86 9.80
N GLU A 28 35.54 -11.35 8.84
CA GLU A 28 35.36 -12.76 8.41
C GLU A 28 35.10 -13.86 9.48
N SER A 29 33.92 -14.50 9.40
CA SER A 29 33.82 -15.94 9.04
C SER A 29 32.38 -16.50 9.06
N ALA A 30 31.93 -16.94 7.88
CA ALA A 30 30.99 -18.02 7.53
C ALA A 30 29.94 -18.62 8.52
N ALA A 31 28.72 -18.76 7.96
CA ALA A 31 27.83 -19.96 7.96
C ALA A 31 26.55 -20.03 8.84
N SER A 32 25.41 -19.88 8.14
CA SER A 32 24.19 -20.73 8.18
C SER A 32 23.05 -20.48 9.20
N ALA A 33 21.86 -20.14 8.63
CA ALA A 33 20.47 -20.32 9.13
C ALA A 33 20.09 -19.63 10.47
N GLU A 34 19.05 -18.80 10.56
CA GLU A 34 17.63 -19.03 10.23
C GLU A 34 16.94 -17.71 9.74
N PRO A 35 15.62 -17.63 9.44
CA PRO A 35 15.04 -16.45 8.80
C PRO A 35 15.01 -15.24 9.73
N ALA A 36 15.17 -14.05 9.16
CA ALA A 36 15.03 -12.79 9.90
C ALA A 36 13.60 -12.63 10.40
N GLU A 37 13.41 -12.76 11.72
CA GLU A 37 12.24 -12.22 12.38
C GLU A 37 12.22 -10.71 12.13
N ALA A 38 11.15 -10.22 11.48
CA ALA A 38 11.01 -8.81 11.18
C ALA A 38 11.04 -8.01 12.48
N GLN A 39 12.16 -7.34 12.74
CA GLN A 39 12.26 -6.40 13.84
C GLN A 39 11.35 -5.23 13.49
N SER A 40 10.16 -5.21 14.10
CA SER A 40 9.22 -4.10 14.04
C SER A 40 9.84 -2.87 14.70
N SER A 41 10.75 -2.21 13.98
CA SER A 41 11.23 -0.88 14.27
C SER A 41 10.06 0.07 14.04
N ALA A 42 9.23 0.21 15.07
CA ALA A 42 8.15 1.17 15.08
C ALA A 42 8.75 2.57 14.90
N SER A 43 8.74 3.03 13.66
CA SER A 43 8.92 4.43 13.36
C SER A 43 7.71 5.13 13.96
N ASP A 44 7.93 6.10 14.86
CA ASP A 44 6.82 6.76 15.56
C ASP A 44 6.16 7.77 14.59
N TRP A 45 5.26 7.26 13.74
CA TRP A 45 4.54 8.06 12.76
C TRP A 45 3.45 8.89 13.45
N GLU A 46 3.69 10.20 13.55
CA GLU A 46 2.66 11.14 13.97
C GLU A 46 1.73 11.50 12.81
N TYR A 47 0.47 11.09 12.94
CA TYR A 47 -0.62 11.44 12.04
C TYR A 47 -1.49 12.55 12.65
N ASP A 48 -1.89 13.55 11.84
CA ASP A 48 -2.88 14.56 12.22
C ASP A 48 -4.32 14.02 12.19
N GLU A 49 -5.31 14.85 12.54
CA GLU A 49 -6.72 14.43 12.61
C GLU A 49 -7.30 14.01 11.25
N PHE A 50 -6.91 14.68 10.16
CA PHE A 50 -7.37 14.34 8.81
C PHE A 50 -6.69 13.07 8.30
N GLU A 51 -5.37 12.98 8.42
CA GLU A 51 -4.59 11.79 8.08
C GLU A 51 -5.10 10.55 8.83
N ARG A 52 -5.36 10.67 10.14
CA ARG A 52 -5.94 9.58 10.96
C ARG A 52 -7.31 9.15 10.43
N THR A 53 -8.17 10.10 10.07
CA THR A 53 -9.53 9.82 9.58
C THR A 53 -9.46 9.03 8.27
N VAL A 54 -8.68 9.51 7.29
CA VAL A 54 -8.48 8.83 6.00
C VAL A 54 -7.91 7.42 6.18
N ILE A 55 -6.89 7.26 7.03
CA ILE A 55 -6.30 5.95 7.33
C ILE A 55 -7.32 5.01 7.98
N GLN A 56 -8.09 5.47 8.98
CA GLN A 56 -9.10 4.65 9.65
C GLN A 56 -10.23 4.24 8.70
N GLU A 57 -10.74 5.15 7.88
CA GLU A 57 -11.77 4.85 6.88
C GLU A 57 -11.28 3.82 5.83
N ALA A 58 -10.00 3.87 5.44
CA ALA A 58 -9.41 2.88 4.54
C ALA A 58 -9.22 1.52 5.21
N GLU A 59 -8.74 1.49 6.46
CA GLU A 59 -8.60 0.25 7.24
C GLU A 59 -9.96 -0.43 7.51
N GLU A 60 -11.03 0.34 7.78
CA GLU A 60 -12.41 -0.19 7.87
C GLU A 60 -12.91 -0.79 6.55
N GLN A 61 -12.39 -0.33 5.40
CA GLN A 61 -12.67 -0.88 4.09
C GLN A 61 -11.80 -2.10 3.72
N GLY A 62 -10.88 -2.51 4.60
CA GLY A 62 -10.00 -3.66 4.43
C GLY A 62 -8.61 -3.36 3.86
N PHE A 63 -8.28 -2.09 3.62
CA PHE A 63 -6.93 -1.69 3.22
C PHE A 63 -5.95 -1.91 4.38
N LYS A 64 -4.70 -2.19 4.04
CA LYS A 64 -3.60 -2.26 5.00
C LYS A 64 -2.76 -1.00 4.88
N ARG A 65 -2.32 -0.49 6.03
CA ARG A 65 -1.36 0.59 6.15
C ARG A 65 0.07 0.06 6.09
N TYR A 66 0.87 0.65 5.22
CA TYR A 66 2.30 0.40 5.09
C TYR A 66 3.08 1.70 5.29
N GLU A 67 4.11 1.63 6.13
CA GLU A 67 5.11 2.67 6.32
C GLU A 67 6.30 2.29 5.43
N ILE A 68 6.50 3.04 4.36
CA ILE A 68 7.52 2.76 3.36
C ILE A 68 8.63 3.79 3.50
N LYS A 69 9.88 3.35 3.64
CA LYS A 69 11.06 4.20 3.53
C LYS A 69 11.79 3.90 2.23
N ILE A 70 12.14 4.94 1.49
CA ILE A 70 12.71 4.85 0.15
C ILE A 70 13.97 5.72 0.09
N SER A 71 15.08 5.12 -0.30
CA SER A 71 16.35 5.81 -0.51
C SER A 71 16.66 5.84 -2.01
N LEU A 72 16.81 7.04 -2.56
CA LEU A 72 17.32 7.26 -3.92
C LEU A 72 18.85 7.11 -3.93
N ASN A 73 19.41 6.68 -5.06
CA ASN A 73 20.87 6.66 -5.21
C ASN A 73 21.47 8.06 -5.07
N GLU A 74 22.63 8.18 -4.40
CA GLU A 74 23.32 9.46 -4.17
C GLU A 74 23.60 10.27 -5.45
N ASN A 75 23.69 9.60 -6.61
CA ASN A 75 23.97 10.22 -7.91
C ASN A 75 22.72 10.58 -8.72
N CYS A 76 21.51 10.40 -8.16
CA CYS A 76 20.25 10.69 -8.84
C CYS A 76 20.12 12.21 -9.12
N MET A 77 20.17 12.58 -10.41
CA MET A 77 20.22 13.98 -10.86
C MET A 77 18.86 14.69 -10.85
N LEU A 78 17.74 13.96 -10.86
CA LEU A 78 16.38 14.48 -10.97
C LEU A 78 15.45 13.76 -9.98
N LYS A 79 15.64 14.03 -8.69
CA LYS A 79 14.94 13.40 -7.57
C LYS A 79 13.43 13.64 -7.61
N ALA A 80 12.95 14.83 -7.96
CA ALA A 80 11.50 15.11 -8.03
C ALA A 80 10.83 14.25 -9.12
N VAL A 81 11.44 14.14 -10.30
CA VAL A 81 10.99 13.22 -11.36
C VAL A 81 11.01 11.78 -10.83
N ARG A 82 12.04 11.44 -10.04
CA ARG A 82 12.23 10.11 -9.49
C ARG A 82 11.15 9.71 -8.49
N VAL A 83 10.77 10.64 -7.61
CA VAL A 83 9.67 10.51 -6.64
C VAL A 83 8.33 10.46 -7.36
N TYR A 84 8.09 11.33 -8.35
CA TYR A 84 6.86 11.32 -9.15
C TYR A 84 6.63 9.95 -9.81
N MET A 85 7.67 9.33 -10.39
CA MET A 85 7.57 7.98 -10.95
C MET A 85 7.21 6.90 -9.91
N VAL A 86 7.66 7.06 -8.65
CA VAL A 86 7.27 6.17 -7.54
C VAL A 86 5.82 6.39 -7.15
N PHE A 87 5.35 7.65 -7.05
CA PHE A 87 3.96 7.96 -6.74
C PHE A 87 2.99 7.49 -7.83
N GLU A 88 3.32 7.66 -9.12
CA GLU A 88 2.55 7.08 -10.23
C GLU A 88 2.38 5.56 -10.06
N LYS A 89 3.47 4.85 -9.74
CA LYS A 89 3.45 3.40 -9.51
C LYS A 89 2.59 3.01 -8.31
N LEU A 90 2.74 3.70 -7.18
CA LEU A 90 1.94 3.44 -5.98
C LEU A 90 0.44 3.72 -6.22
N ASN A 91 0.11 4.82 -6.91
CA ASN A 91 -1.27 5.19 -7.24
C ASN A 91 -1.97 4.22 -8.22
N GLU A 92 -1.24 3.35 -8.93
CA GLU A 92 -1.84 2.26 -9.71
C GLU A 92 -2.45 1.15 -8.82
N VAL A 93 -2.04 1.03 -7.55
CA VAL A 93 -2.41 -0.11 -6.67
C VAL A 93 -2.88 0.30 -5.26
N GLY A 94 -2.98 1.59 -4.95
CA GLY A 94 -3.38 2.09 -3.63
C GLY A 94 -3.39 3.61 -3.55
N GLU A 95 -3.34 4.14 -2.33
CA GLU A 95 -3.38 5.59 -2.06
C GLU A 95 -2.26 6.01 -1.09
N VAL A 96 -1.64 7.16 -1.37
CA VAL A 96 -0.64 7.78 -0.47
C VAL A 96 -1.35 8.72 0.51
N ALA A 97 -1.36 8.35 1.79
CA ALA A 97 -2.00 9.11 2.86
C ALA A 97 -1.11 10.21 3.46
N LYS A 98 0.22 9.98 3.49
CA LYS A 98 1.20 10.92 4.05
C LYS A 98 2.58 10.72 3.41
N THR A 99 3.37 11.78 3.33
CA THR A 99 4.79 11.73 2.95
C THR A 99 5.66 12.46 3.97
N ILE A 100 6.90 12.01 4.17
CA ILE A 100 7.91 12.68 5.01
C ILE A 100 9.24 12.74 4.24
N PRO A 101 9.75 13.93 3.86
CA PRO A 101 9.09 15.25 3.97
C PRO A 101 7.82 15.34 3.10
N SER A 102 7.07 16.45 3.24
CA SER A 102 5.79 16.63 2.53
C SER A 102 5.95 16.62 1.01
N ALA A 103 4.87 16.30 0.29
CA ALA A 103 4.85 16.23 -1.16
C ALA A 103 5.42 17.49 -1.84
N GLU A 104 5.03 18.68 -1.36
CA GLU A 104 5.54 19.97 -1.86
C GLU A 104 7.07 20.11 -1.76
N VAL A 105 7.69 19.54 -0.72
CA VAL A 105 9.14 19.53 -0.52
C VAL A 105 9.81 18.51 -1.44
N LEU A 106 9.18 17.35 -1.65
CA LEU A 106 9.66 16.33 -2.58
C LEU A 106 9.60 16.80 -4.04
N GLU A 107 8.53 17.52 -4.42
CA GLU A 107 8.34 18.12 -5.75
C GLU A 107 9.35 19.25 -6.04
N THR A 108 9.83 19.94 -5.00
CA THR A 108 10.80 21.04 -5.12
C THR A 108 12.27 20.59 -4.94
N GLU A 109 12.51 19.29 -4.73
CA GLU A 109 13.82 18.67 -4.52
C GLU A 109 14.59 19.14 -3.28
N ASP A 110 13.92 19.79 -2.31
CA ASP A 110 14.53 20.32 -1.08
C ASP A 110 14.69 19.22 0.00
N PHE A 111 15.28 18.08 -0.40
CA PHE A 111 15.53 16.94 0.47
C PHE A 111 16.82 16.17 0.13
N GLY A 112 17.20 15.25 1.02
CA GLY A 112 18.35 14.37 0.87
C GLY A 112 18.14 13.27 -0.17
N THR A 113 18.56 12.06 0.13
CA THR A 113 18.30 10.84 -0.66
C THR A 113 17.03 10.12 -0.23
N ASP A 114 16.64 10.30 1.02
CA ASP A 114 15.62 9.50 1.70
C ASP A 114 14.30 10.25 1.84
N PHE A 115 13.21 9.52 1.62
CA PHE A 115 11.85 9.96 1.90
C PHE A 115 11.00 8.78 2.37
N GLN A 116 9.87 9.08 3.00
CA GLN A 116 8.96 8.08 3.54
C GLN A 116 7.53 8.33 3.04
N VAL A 117 6.75 7.25 2.94
CA VAL A 117 5.39 7.24 2.41
C VAL A 117 4.50 6.37 3.31
N CYS A 118 3.41 6.92 3.83
CA CYS A 118 2.32 6.14 4.39
C CYS A 118 1.39 5.76 3.25
N PHE A 119 1.29 4.46 2.99
CA PHE A 119 0.60 3.91 1.82
C PHE A 119 -0.51 2.95 2.25
N LEU A 120 -1.67 3.07 1.59
CA LEU A 120 -2.88 2.30 1.86
C LEU A 120 -3.16 1.40 0.66
N THR A 121 -3.13 0.08 0.84
CA THR A 121 -3.40 -0.89 -0.25
C THR A 121 -3.91 -2.24 0.24
N HIS A 122 -4.52 -3.02 -0.67
CA HIS A 122 -4.81 -4.44 -0.47
C HIS A 122 -3.62 -5.36 -0.78
N GLN A 123 -2.59 -4.86 -1.48
CA GLN A 123 -1.40 -5.61 -1.88
C GLN A 123 -0.57 -6.08 -0.67
N SER A 124 0.39 -6.98 -0.89
CA SER A 124 1.35 -7.40 0.14
C SER A 124 2.55 -6.47 0.21
N ALA A 125 3.31 -6.51 1.31
CA ALA A 125 4.58 -5.80 1.44
C ALA A 125 5.57 -6.15 0.31
N GLU A 126 5.63 -7.42 -0.07
CA GLU A 126 6.50 -7.91 -1.15
C GLU A 126 6.09 -7.34 -2.51
N ASP A 127 4.79 -7.28 -2.82
CA ASP A 127 4.29 -6.65 -4.05
C ASP A 127 4.67 -5.16 -4.13
N ILE A 128 4.56 -4.43 -3.01
CA ILE A 128 4.90 -3.01 -2.90
C ILE A 128 6.41 -2.81 -3.10
N GLU A 129 7.23 -3.62 -2.44
CA GLU A 129 8.69 -3.54 -2.55
C GLU A 129 9.15 -3.82 -4.00
N GLN A 130 8.61 -4.86 -4.63
CA GLN A 130 8.90 -5.19 -6.03
C GLN A 130 8.45 -4.08 -7.00
N LEU A 131 7.29 -3.46 -6.74
CA LEU A 131 6.75 -2.35 -7.54
C LEU A 131 7.68 -1.12 -7.50
N ILE A 132 8.21 -0.77 -6.32
CA ILE A 132 9.14 0.37 -6.15
C ILE A 132 10.54 0.02 -6.69
N ASN A 133 11.03 -1.20 -6.47
CA ASN A 133 12.31 -1.66 -7.02
C ASN A 133 12.30 -1.75 -8.56
N GLY A 134 11.13 -1.83 -9.19
CA GLY A 134 10.97 -1.75 -10.65
C GLY A 134 11.36 -0.39 -11.27
N VAL A 135 11.58 0.64 -10.44
CA VAL A 135 11.86 2.01 -10.88
C VAL A 135 13.37 2.30 -10.69
N SER A 136 14.17 2.50 -11.75
CA SER A 136 15.67 2.58 -11.69
C SER A 136 16.26 3.70 -10.79
N GLU A 137 17.46 3.60 -10.21
CA GLU A 137 18.00 4.62 -9.25
C GLU A 137 17.31 4.68 -7.87
N ILE A 138 16.43 3.73 -7.56
CA ILE A 138 16.16 3.35 -6.17
C ILE A 138 17.36 2.55 -5.66
N GLU A 139 17.84 2.89 -4.46
CA GLU A 139 18.96 2.22 -3.80
C GLU A 139 18.48 1.25 -2.71
N HIS A 140 17.46 1.66 -1.94
CA HIS A 140 16.87 0.85 -0.88
C HIS A 140 15.37 1.12 -0.73
N VAL A 141 14.62 0.08 -0.37
CA VAL A 141 13.20 0.15 -0.01
C VAL A 141 13.02 -0.68 1.26
N GLU A 142 12.34 -0.11 2.25
CA GLU A 142 11.93 -0.80 3.48
C GLU A 142 10.41 -0.65 3.61
N VAL A 143 9.68 -1.76 3.71
CA VAL A 143 8.21 -1.77 3.81
C VAL A 143 7.80 -2.39 5.15
N ILE A 144 7.35 -1.56 6.09
CA ILE A 144 6.87 -2.00 7.40
C ILE A 144 5.34 -1.97 7.39
N GLN A 145 4.69 -3.07 7.77
CA GLN A 145 3.23 -3.05 7.95
C GLN A 145 2.88 -2.33 9.26
N GLY A 146 2.06 -1.30 9.16
CA GLY A 146 1.54 -0.58 10.31
C GLY A 146 0.51 -1.40 11.10
N ALA A 147 0.50 -1.23 12.42
CA ALA A 147 -0.64 -1.65 13.22
C ALA A 147 -1.88 -0.80 12.87
N PRO A 148 -3.10 -1.38 12.87
CA PRO A 148 -4.32 -0.62 12.62
C PRO A 148 -4.51 0.55 13.60
N LEU A 149 -4.94 1.69 13.08
CA LEU A 149 -5.37 2.84 13.89
C LEU A 149 -6.83 2.70 14.35
N THR A 150 -7.59 1.77 13.77
CA THR A 150 -8.94 1.43 14.24
C THR A 150 -8.89 0.76 15.62
N SER A 151 -9.48 1.40 16.63
CA SER A 151 -9.64 0.76 17.95
C SER A 151 -10.66 -0.38 17.83
N ALA A 152 -10.32 -1.56 18.35
CA ALA A 152 -11.07 -2.80 18.13
C ALA A 152 -12.39 -2.88 18.94
N GLU A 153 -13.36 -2.03 18.61
CA GLU A 153 -14.73 -2.08 19.12
C GLU A 153 -15.77 -1.95 18.00
N LYS A 154 -15.96 -3.03 17.24
CA LYS A 154 -17.20 -3.25 16.51
C LYS A 154 -17.59 -4.73 16.61
N PRO A 155 -18.61 -5.07 17.42
CA PRO A 155 -19.17 -6.42 17.42
C PRO A 155 -19.68 -6.76 16.02
N GLU A 156 -19.37 -7.96 15.53
CA GLU A 156 -20.05 -8.52 14.37
C GLU A 156 -21.56 -8.58 14.68
N GLU A 157 -22.34 -7.73 14.03
CA GLU A 157 -23.79 -7.84 14.07
C GLU A 157 -24.18 -9.12 13.32
N SER A 158 -24.55 -10.13 14.11
CA SER A 158 -24.92 -11.47 13.68
C SER A 158 -25.87 -11.46 12.49
N LYS A 159 -25.36 -11.80 11.30
CA LYS A 159 -26.21 -12.08 10.14
C LYS A 159 -26.80 -13.49 10.25
N GLN A 160 -27.65 -13.65 11.26
CA GLN A 160 -28.46 -14.84 11.50
C GLN A 160 -29.63 -14.87 10.50
N GLU A 161 -29.37 -15.28 9.26
CA GLU A 161 -30.42 -15.78 8.38
C GLU A 161 -30.74 -17.23 8.75
N ASP A 162 -31.86 -17.38 9.46
CA ASP A 162 -32.44 -18.65 9.85
C ASP A 162 -32.81 -19.50 8.62
N SER A 163 -32.34 -20.74 8.61
CA SER A 163 -32.75 -21.80 7.66
C SER A 163 -34.17 -22.31 8.03
N PRO A 164 -34.85 -23.22 7.29
CA PRO A 164 -34.37 -24.07 6.19
C PRO A 164 -35.39 -24.34 5.04
N ALA A 165 -35.06 -25.36 4.24
CA ALA A 165 -35.96 -26.27 3.50
C ALA A 165 -36.40 -25.91 2.07
N ALA A 166 -35.73 -26.53 1.09
CA ALA A 166 -36.39 -27.52 0.22
C ALA A 166 -35.36 -28.39 -0.53
N ALA A 167 -35.19 -29.65 -0.10
CA ALA A 167 -34.49 -30.67 -0.88
C ALA A 167 -35.43 -31.88 -1.09
N VAL A 168 -35.93 -32.06 -2.32
CA VAL A 168 -36.38 -33.36 -2.85
C VAL A 168 -36.17 -33.41 -4.38
N PRO A 169 -35.67 -34.53 -4.95
CA PRO A 169 -35.36 -34.64 -6.38
C PRO A 169 -36.39 -35.45 -7.20
N ALA A 170 -36.24 -35.35 -8.52
CA ALA A 170 -36.62 -36.31 -9.57
C ALA A 170 -38.12 -36.68 -9.81
N LYS A 171 -38.59 -36.38 -11.03
CA LYS A 171 -39.50 -37.29 -11.77
C LYS A 171 -39.38 -37.13 -13.30
N GLN A 172 -39.13 -38.23 -14.00
CA GLN A 172 -39.20 -38.32 -15.47
C GLN A 172 -40.62 -38.68 -15.95
N GLU A 173 -40.82 -38.48 -17.27
CA GLU A 173 -41.62 -39.33 -18.18
C GLU A 173 -42.95 -38.79 -18.79
N LYS A 174 -42.80 -38.05 -19.91
CA LYS A 174 -43.19 -38.41 -21.31
C LYS A 174 -44.68 -38.48 -21.75
N GLN A 175 -44.84 -38.16 -23.05
CA GLN A 175 -46.02 -38.24 -23.95
C GLN A 175 -46.97 -37.02 -23.89
N LYS A 176 -47.51 -36.48 -25.01
CA LYS A 176 -47.53 -36.94 -26.41
C LYS A 176 -47.70 -35.78 -27.43
N GLN A 177 -47.08 -35.89 -28.61
CA GLN A 177 -47.33 -35.14 -29.86
C GLN A 177 -48.63 -35.63 -30.57
N PRO A 178 -49.11 -35.09 -31.74
CA PRO A 178 -48.46 -34.26 -32.80
C PRO A 178 -49.32 -33.00 -33.21
N ALA A 179 -49.28 -32.34 -34.39
CA ALA A 179 -48.59 -32.51 -35.69
C ALA A 179 -48.58 -31.21 -36.57
N LYS A 180 -47.62 -31.11 -37.51
CA LYS A 180 -47.63 -30.39 -38.83
C LYS A 180 -47.83 -28.86 -38.84
N ASN A 181 -47.03 -28.06 -39.57
CA ASN A 181 -46.86 -28.11 -41.04
C ASN A 181 -45.50 -27.55 -41.56
N ASP A 182 -45.16 -27.87 -42.81
CA ASP A 182 -44.11 -27.42 -43.77
C ASP A 182 -43.27 -26.16 -43.42
N GLU A 183 -41.94 -26.07 -43.64
CA GLU A 183 -41.04 -26.45 -44.77
C GLU A 183 -40.80 -25.34 -45.82
N GLN A 184 -39.67 -24.62 -45.67
CA GLN A 184 -38.75 -24.05 -46.70
C GLN A 184 -37.64 -23.27 -45.95
N ALA A 185 -36.32 -23.42 -46.12
CA ALA A 185 -35.45 -23.57 -47.31
C ALA A 185 -35.49 -22.36 -48.25
N LYS A 186 -34.39 -21.70 -48.69
CA LYS A 186 -32.93 -21.77 -48.41
C LYS A 186 -32.25 -20.62 -49.20
N HIS A 187 -31.02 -20.20 -48.84
CA HIS A 187 -30.18 -19.19 -49.57
C HIS A 187 -30.71 -17.72 -49.52
N SER A 188 -29.94 -16.65 -49.80
CA SER A 188 -28.62 -16.54 -50.46
C SER A 188 -27.76 -15.37 -49.91
N ALA A 189 -26.53 -15.25 -50.42
CA ALA A 189 -25.47 -14.33 -49.97
C ALA A 189 -25.52 -12.91 -50.59
N GLY A 190 -24.80 -11.98 -49.96
CA GLY A 190 -24.40 -10.66 -50.49
C GLY A 190 -23.87 -9.77 -49.35
N GLY A 191 -22.68 -9.14 -49.39
CA GLY A 191 -21.62 -9.19 -50.40
C GLY A 191 -21.26 -7.83 -51.02
N SER A 192 -20.61 -6.92 -50.27
CA SER A 192 -19.88 -5.78 -50.86
C SER A 192 -18.89 -5.13 -49.89
N LYS A 193 -17.60 -5.07 -50.29
CA LYS A 193 -16.58 -4.13 -49.76
C LYS A 193 -16.71 -2.76 -50.45
N THR A 194 -16.30 -1.68 -49.80
CA THR A 194 -15.65 -0.43 -50.32
C THR A 194 -15.60 0.59 -49.14
N ILE A 195 -14.54 1.27 -48.69
CA ILE A 195 -13.31 1.96 -49.21
C ILE A 195 -13.50 3.43 -49.65
N ARG A 196 -12.75 4.35 -48.99
CA ARG A 196 -12.53 5.79 -49.29
C ARG A 196 -13.77 6.70 -49.11
N VAL A 197 -13.62 8.01 -48.86
CA VAL A 197 -12.45 8.91 -49.01
C VAL A 197 -11.88 9.35 -47.66
#